data_AF-A0AAU2YPG2-F1
#
_entry.id   AF-A0AAU2YPG2-F1
#
_cell.length_a   1.000
_cell.length_b   1.000
_cell.length_c   1.000
_cell.angle_alpha   90.00
_cell.angle_beta   90.00
_cell.angle_gamma   90.00
#
_symmetry.space_group_name_H-M   'P 1'
#
loop_
_entity.id
_entity.type
_entity.pdbx_description
1 polymer ?
#
loop_
_entity_poly.entity_id
_entity_poly.type
_entity_poly.pdbx_seq_one_letter_code
_entity_poly.pdbx_strand_id
1 'polypeptide(L)'
;MLTRRKSVHKGVMAALAAGLLGAAVLAPEASAVPATDAVSLHSSSAVRSGTGDVLDIESPDLVPEGVTWDPTRNTFLVSSARKGTVSIVTPQGTTRPLVTDPRLVSTYGVHVDAAHQRVLVAYADPGAAESSAPGTTNRISGIGVFDLRTGEPIRLVDLTHLNPGRSNYFVNDFAVAPDGTAYVADVFAPEIYKVTPDGRTSVLARDAGFAGEDDRPGLNGVVWHPSGYLLTVNDSTGSLYRVSPRDGQVRSVRLERPLLGGDGLSIHGDGDLAVVTNTMATPKGREAVTVLHSTSDWCGATTVRTVAPWASSEPTTSVGTPYGTYVISGGVGTLFSGGAPADTFTLRRLLP
;
A
#
# COMPACT_ATOMS: atom_id res chain seq x y z
N MET A 1 17.50 -18.69 46.56
CA MET A 1 18.23 -18.29 47.77
C MET A 1 19.70 -18.25 47.40
N LEU A 2 20.37 -17.09 47.54
CA LEU A 2 21.80 -16.78 47.28
C LEU A 2 22.26 -16.90 45.80
N THR A 3 23.04 -15.99 45.17
CA THR A 3 23.91 -14.91 45.68
C THR A 3 24.23 -13.86 44.60
N ARG A 4 24.86 -12.76 45.05
CA ARG A 4 25.01 -11.44 44.44
C ARG A 4 26.12 -11.26 43.39
N ARG A 5 25.90 -10.24 42.54
CA ARG A 5 26.80 -9.27 41.87
C ARG A 5 28.31 -9.30 42.20
N LYS A 6 29.16 -9.11 41.17
CA LYS A 6 29.84 -7.82 40.84
C LYS A 6 30.80 -7.96 39.63
N SER A 7 30.79 -6.92 38.79
CA SER A 7 31.75 -6.62 37.71
C SER A 7 33.03 -5.99 38.27
N VAL A 8 34.19 -6.26 37.63
CA VAL A 8 35.34 -5.34 37.56
C VAL A 8 36.04 -5.51 36.19
N HIS A 9 36.20 -4.37 35.50
CA HIS A 9 37.06 -4.13 34.35
C HIS A 9 38.43 -3.58 34.80
N LYS A 10 39.49 -3.86 34.04
CA LYS A 10 40.78 -3.14 33.80
C LYS A 10 41.79 -4.20 33.31
N GLY A 11 42.41 -4.15 32.13
CA GLY A 11 43.05 -3.06 31.38
C GLY A 11 44.55 -3.43 31.21
N VAL A 12 45.24 -2.92 30.17
CA VAL A 12 46.67 -3.10 29.75
C VAL A 12 46.79 -4.01 28.50
N MET A 13 47.47 -3.69 27.37
CA MET A 13 48.27 -2.56 26.86
C MET A 13 48.41 -2.74 25.33
N ALA A 14 48.69 -1.65 24.60
CA ALA A 14 48.94 -1.59 23.16
C ALA A 14 50.45 -1.56 22.81
N ALA A 15 50.81 -2.03 21.60
CA ALA A 15 51.98 -1.71 20.74
C ALA A 15 52.29 -2.92 19.82
N LEU A 16 52.86 -2.88 18.61
CA LEU A 16 53.12 -1.93 17.50
C LEU A 16 53.89 -2.74 16.41
N ALA A 17 54.04 -2.21 15.19
CA ALA A 17 54.97 -2.59 14.08
C ALA A 17 54.50 -3.70 13.10
N ALA A 18 54.22 -3.41 11.81
CA ALA A 18 55.10 -3.14 10.63
C ALA A 18 55.30 -4.45 9.81
N GLY A 19 55.36 -4.54 8.48
CA GLY A 19 55.34 -3.64 7.32
C GLY A 19 55.96 -4.39 6.11
N LEU A 20 55.52 -4.03 4.88
CA LEU A 20 56.14 -4.21 3.54
C LEU A 20 56.10 -5.56 2.76
N LEU A 21 55.67 -5.44 1.49
CA LEU A 21 56.23 -5.88 0.18
C LEU A 21 55.05 -6.17 -0.79
N GLY A 22 54.95 -5.73 -2.05
CA GLY A 22 55.84 -5.00 -2.96
C GLY A 22 55.12 -4.73 -4.33
N ALA A 23 55.73 -3.83 -5.10
CA ALA A 23 55.58 -3.40 -6.51
C ALA A 23 55.15 -4.47 -7.56
N ALA A 24 54.82 -4.21 -8.83
CA ALA A 24 54.46 -3.04 -9.66
C ALA A 24 53.97 -3.60 -11.03
N VAL A 25 53.19 -2.77 -11.73
CA VAL A 25 52.93 -2.64 -13.19
C VAL A 25 53.57 -3.63 -14.16
N LEU A 26 52.77 -4.14 -15.12
CA LEU A 26 53.14 -4.28 -16.54
C LEU A 26 51.88 -4.31 -17.42
N ALA A 27 51.79 -3.40 -18.39
CA ALA A 27 50.90 -3.44 -19.54
C ALA A 27 51.67 -3.95 -20.77
N PRO A 28 50.99 -4.57 -21.75
CA PRO A 28 51.34 -4.36 -23.15
C PRO A 28 50.08 -4.10 -24.00
N GLU A 29 50.06 -2.98 -24.74
CA GLU A 29 50.40 -2.86 -26.17
C GLU A 29 49.19 -3.10 -27.10
N ALA A 30 48.82 -2.02 -27.77
CA ALA A 30 47.83 -1.98 -28.82
C ALA A 30 48.43 -2.49 -30.13
N SER A 31 47.72 -3.41 -30.79
CA SER A 31 47.92 -3.72 -32.20
C SER A 31 46.67 -3.31 -32.96
N ALA A 32 46.84 -2.40 -33.92
CA ALA A 32 45.81 -2.01 -34.88
C ALA A 32 45.80 -2.94 -36.11
N VAL A 33 44.78 -2.74 -36.97
CA VAL A 33 44.57 -3.18 -38.37
C VAL A 33 43.42 -4.21 -38.54
N PRO A 34 42.55 -4.16 -39.58
CA PRO A 34 42.16 -3.09 -40.53
C PRO A 34 40.64 -2.75 -40.50
N ALA A 35 40.27 -1.64 -41.15
CA ALA A 35 38.88 -1.30 -41.47
C ALA A 35 38.40 -2.07 -42.70
N THR A 36 37.31 -2.83 -42.56
CA THR A 36 36.48 -3.31 -43.68
C THR A 36 35.02 -3.40 -43.25
N ASP A 37 34.18 -2.83 -44.11
CA ASP A 37 32.74 -2.92 -44.26
C ASP A 37 31.85 -2.37 -43.14
N ALA A 38 31.33 -1.17 -43.43
CA ALA A 38 30.20 -0.55 -42.76
C ALA A 38 28.96 -1.44 -42.90
N VAL A 39 28.76 -2.33 -41.92
CA VAL A 39 27.46 -2.88 -41.62
C VAL A 39 26.68 -1.77 -40.94
N SER A 40 25.64 -1.26 -41.60
CA SER A 40 24.65 -0.38 -40.99
C SER A 40 24.15 -1.02 -39.70
N LEU A 41 24.69 -0.53 -38.58
CA LEU A 41 24.11 -0.72 -37.26
C LEU A 41 22.74 -0.04 -37.34
N HIS A 42 21.73 -0.81 -37.71
CA HIS A 42 20.39 -0.53 -37.27
C HIS A 42 20.51 -0.40 -35.76
N SER A 43 20.32 0.82 -35.27
CA SER A 43 20.21 1.14 -33.86
C SER A 43 19.15 0.23 -33.26
N SER A 44 19.57 -0.94 -32.79
CA SER A 44 18.76 -1.84 -32.02
C SER A 44 18.91 -1.45 -30.57
N SER A 45 17.79 -1.51 -29.86
CA SER A 45 17.65 -1.27 -28.43
C SER A 45 17.57 0.20 -27.99
N ALA A 46 16.51 0.88 -28.43
CA ALA A 46 15.77 1.66 -27.44
C ALA A 46 15.03 0.66 -26.55
N VAL A 47 15.44 0.57 -25.29
CA VAL A 47 14.71 -0.15 -24.24
C VAL A 47 13.28 0.40 -24.24
N ARG A 48 12.30 -0.39 -24.68
CA ARG A 48 10.87 -0.04 -24.52
C ARG A 48 10.60 0.10 -23.02
N SER A 49 10.11 1.27 -22.62
CA SER A 49 9.80 1.64 -21.24
C SER A 49 8.87 0.59 -20.60
N GLY A 50 9.29 0.07 -19.44
CA GLY A 50 9.04 -1.31 -18.99
C GLY A 50 7.65 -1.70 -18.46
N THR A 51 6.62 -0.87 -18.56
CA THR A 51 5.22 -1.28 -18.30
C THR A 51 4.31 -0.47 -19.22
N GLY A 52 3.40 -1.14 -19.94
CA GLY A 52 2.40 -0.44 -20.76
C GLY A 52 1.51 0.48 -19.93
N ASP A 53 0.77 1.38 -20.60
CA ASP A 53 -0.18 2.29 -19.92
C ASP A 53 -1.43 1.55 -19.41
N VAL A 54 -1.68 0.34 -19.91
CA VAL A 54 -2.73 -0.57 -19.45
C VAL A 54 -2.14 -1.97 -19.36
N LEU A 55 -2.28 -2.61 -18.21
CA LEU A 55 -1.88 -3.98 -17.96
C LEU A 55 -3.12 -4.77 -17.56
N ASP A 56 -3.59 -5.65 -18.44
CA ASP A 56 -4.62 -6.62 -18.11
C ASP A 56 -3.93 -7.89 -17.63
N ILE A 57 -4.24 -8.30 -16.40
CA ILE A 57 -3.58 -9.41 -15.72
C ILE A 57 -4.55 -10.57 -15.60
N GLU A 58 -4.19 -11.72 -16.16
CA GLU A 58 -4.91 -12.98 -16.06
C GLU A 58 -4.64 -13.63 -14.72
N SER A 59 -5.65 -13.67 -13.87
CA SER A 59 -5.56 -14.20 -12.52
C SER A 59 -6.94 -14.66 -12.03
N PRO A 60 -7.37 -15.88 -12.42
CA PRO A 60 -8.70 -16.40 -12.17
C PRO A 60 -9.20 -16.15 -10.76
N ASP A 61 -10.35 -15.51 -10.66
CA ASP A 61 -11.07 -15.17 -9.43
C ASP A 61 -10.27 -14.48 -8.32
N LEU A 62 -9.19 -13.74 -8.63
CA LEU A 62 -8.35 -13.13 -7.60
C LEU A 62 -9.05 -11.96 -6.90
N VAL A 63 -9.80 -11.14 -7.63
CA VAL A 63 -10.49 -9.93 -7.13
C VAL A 63 -9.57 -9.07 -6.23
N PRO A 64 -8.49 -8.49 -6.80
CA PRO A 64 -7.60 -7.65 -6.03
C PRO A 64 -8.24 -6.31 -5.69
N GLU A 65 -7.95 -5.82 -4.49
CA GLU A 65 -8.44 -4.53 -4.00
C GLU A 65 -7.28 -3.55 -3.80
N GLY A 66 -6.21 -4.02 -3.16
CA GLY A 66 -5.00 -3.25 -2.90
C GLY A 66 -3.91 -3.54 -3.92
N VAL A 67 -3.10 -2.53 -4.22
CA VAL A 67 -1.87 -2.65 -5.02
C VAL A 67 -0.73 -1.88 -4.37
N THR A 68 0.47 -2.45 -4.43
CA THR A 68 1.70 -1.77 -4.04
C THR A 68 2.85 -2.12 -4.98
N TRP A 69 3.91 -1.32 -4.94
CA TRP A 69 5.10 -1.52 -5.74
C TRP A 69 6.20 -2.16 -4.88
N ASP A 70 6.74 -3.29 -5.35
CA ASP A 70 7.90 -3.90 -4.74
C ASP A 70 9.18 -3.47 -5.47
N PRO A 71 9.97 -2.53 -4.92
CA PRO A 71 11.20 -2.08 -5.55
C PRO A 71 12.29 -3.16 -5.55
N THR A 72 12.19 -4.19 -4.70
CA THR A 72 13.19 -5.27 -4.63
C THR A 72 13.04 -6.27 -5.77
N ARG A 73 11.81 -6.40 -6.31
CA ARG A 73 11.48 -7.26 -7.45
C ARG A 73 11.18 -6.50 -8.73
N ASN A 74 11.06 -5.17 -8.66
CA ASN A 74 10.63 -4.31 -9.77
C ASN A 74 9.30 -4.79 -10.38
N THR A 75 8.31 -5.05 -9.52
CA THR A 75 6.97 -5.48 -9.93
C THR A 75 5.90 -5.06 -8.91
N PHE A 76 4.62 -5.21 -9.28
CA PHE A 76 3.50 -4.99 -8.40
C PHE A 76 3.25 -6.19 -7.48
N LEU A 77 2.83 -5.91 -6.25
CA LEU A 77 2.11 -6.85 -5.40
C LEU A 77 0.65 -6.41 -5.32
N VAL A 78 -0.26 -7.37 -5.33
CA VAL A 78 -1.70 -7.14 -5.20
C VAL A 78 -2.27 -8.01 -4.08
N SER A 79 -3.21 -7.47 -3.31
CA SER A 79 -4.00 -8.25 -2.35
C SER A 79 -5.14 -8.98 -3.05
N SER A 80 -5.97 -9.69 -2.30
CA SER A 80 -7.14 -10.40 -2.81
C SER A 80 -8.27 -10.39 -1.79
N ALA A 81 -9.37 -9.72 -2.13
CA ALA A 81 -10.58 -9.70 -1.31
C ALA A 81 -11.24 -11.08 -1.28
N ARG A 82 -11.07 -11.88 -2.34
CA ARG A 82 -11.71 -13.18 -2.51
C ARG A 82 -10.92 -14.37 -1.95
N LYS A 83 -9.59 -14.35 -2.09
CA LYS A 83 -8.69 -15.46 -1.75
C LYS A 83 -7.85 -15.23 -0.49
N GLY A 84 -7.81 -14.00 0.03
CA GLY A 84 -7.02 -13.66 1.23
C GLY A 84 -5.50 -13.72 1.03
N THR A 85 -5.03 -13.61 -0.22
CA THR A 85 -3.61 -13.71 -0.57
C THR A 85 -2.98 -12.35 -0.88
N VAL A 86 -1.66 -12.27 -0.78
CA VAL A 86 -0.86 -11.26 -1.48
C VAL A 86 -0.08 -11.94 -2.59
N SER A 87 -0.23 -11.46 -3.82
CA SER A 87 0.34 -12.09 -5.02
C SER A 87 1.25 -11.14 -5.79
N ILE A 88 2.30 -11.70 -6.37
CA ILE A 88 3.26 -11.03 -7.25
C ILE A 88 2.68 -11.00 -8.65
N VAL A 89 2.62 -9.83 -9.29
CA VAL A 89 2.32 -9.71 -10.72
C VAL A 89 3.55 -10.13 -11.53
N THR A 90 3.38 -11.06 -12.45
CA THR A 90 4.48 -11.58 -13.29
C THR A 90 4.64 -10.74 -14.56
N PRO A 91 5.83 -10.71 -15.18
CA PRO A 91 6.02 -10.08 -16.49
C PRO A 91 5.16 -10.68 -17.61
N GLN A 92 4.60 -11.87 -17.40
CA GLN A 92 3.73 -12.56 -18.35
C GLN A 92 2.26 -12.09 -18.29
N GLY A 93 1.94 -11.14 -17.40
CA GLY A 93 0.56 -10.70 -17.21
C GLY A 93 -0.27 -11.71 -16.41
N THR A 94 0.35 -12.45 -15.50
CA THR A 94 -0.34 -13.37 -14.56
C THR A 94 0.05 -13.05 -13.12
N THR A 95 -0.44 -13.82 -12.15
CA THR A 95 0.00 -13.70 -10.75
C THR A 95 0.58 -14.99 -10.19
N ARG A 96 1.42 -14.85 -9.17
CA ARG A 96 1.87 -15.97 -8.33
C ARG A 96 1.81 -15.56 -6.85
N PRO A 97 1.24 -16.39 -5.95
CA PRO A 97 1.17 -16.05 -4.54
C PRO A 97 2.55 -15.82 -3.91
N LEU A 98 2.61 -14.82 -3.03
CA LEU A 98 3.70 -14.59 -2.07
C LEU A 98 3.23 -14.95 -0.66
N VAL A 99 2.07 -14.42 -0.24
CA VAL A 99 1.47 -14.69 1.08
C VAL A 99 0.23 -15.55 0.91
N THR A 100 0.18 -16.69 1.61
CA THR A 100 -0.94 -17.66 1.59
C THR A 100 -1.29 -18.14 3.00
N ASP A 101 -1.37 -17.23 3.96
CA ASP A 101 -1.70 -17.56 5.35
C ASP A 101 -3.22 -17.79 5.50
N PRO A 102 -3.68 -18.98 5.93
CA PRO A 102 -5.10 -19.33 5.97
C PRO A 102 -5.91 -18.52 6.99
N ARG A 103 -5.24 -17.76 7.86
CA ARG A 103 -5.91 -16.83 8.80
C ARG A 103 -6.36 -15.54 8.12
N LEU A 104 -5.83 -15.22 6.94
CA LEU A 104 -6.29 -14.11 6.12
C LEU A 104 -7.43 -14.60 5.24
N VAL A 105 -8.67 -14.24 5.59
CA VAL A 105 -9.86 -14.63 4.82
C VAL A 105 -10.03 -13.71 3.61
N SER A 106 -10.05 -12.40 3.85
CA SER A 106 -9.94 -11.35 2.82
C SER A 106 -8.76 -10.45 3.12
N THR A 107 -8.16 -9.90 2.06
CA THR A 107 -7.07 -8.92 2.17
C THR A 107 -7.35 -7.69 1.32
N TYR A 108 -6.93 -6.51 1.80
CA TYR A 108 -7.29 -5.19 1.26
C TYR A 108 -6.04 -4.34 1.04
N GLY A 109 -5.89 -3.19 1.71
CA GLY A 109 -4.68 -2.38 1.67
C GLY A 109 -3.44 -3.24 1.83
N VAL A 110 -2.41 -2.96 1.04
CA VAL A 110 -1.14 -3.71 1.01
C VAL A 110 0.01 -2.72 0.85
N HIS A 111 1.09 -2.94 1.61
CA HIS A 111 2.24 -2.03 1.60
C HIS A 111 3.56 -2.78 1.70
N VAL A 112 4.48 -2.48 0.79
CA VAL A 112 5.87 -2.96 0.87
C VAL A 112 6.70 -1.98 1.70
N ASP A 113 7.09 -2.42 2.89
CA ASP A 113 8.05 -1.72 3.74
C ASP A 113 9.45 -2.30 3.49
N ALA A 114 10.05 -1.91 2.37
CA ALA A 114 11.33 -2.41 1.90
C ALA A 114 12.48 -2.10 2.88
N ALA A 115 12.42 -0.97 3.58
CA ALA A 115 13.43 -0.59 4.58
C ALA A 115 13.52 -1.62 5.73
N HIS A 116 12.38 -2.23 6.07
CA HIS A 116 12.29 -3.24 7.13
C HIS A 116 12.06 -4.67 6.60
N GLN A 117 12.25 -4.90 5.28
CA GLN A 117 12.18 -6.21 4.62
C GLN A 117 10.86 -6.96 4.88
N ARG A 118 9.75 -6.25 4.88
CA ARG A 118 8.42 -6.82 5.16
C ARG A 118 7.34 -6.30 4.24
N VAL A 119 6.29 -7.09 4.05
CA VAL A 119 5.03 -6.67 3.45
C VAL A 119 3.95 -6.68 4.53
N LEU A 120 3.19 -5.60 4.60
CA LEU A 120 2.04 -5.47 5.47
C LEU A 120 0.77 -5.58 4.63
N VAL A 121 -0.29 -6.16 5.19
CA VAL A 121 -1.58 -6.29 4.52
C VAL A 121 -2.72 -6.17 5.54
N ALA A 122 -3.73 -5.39 5.22
CA ALA A 122 -4.97 -5.31 5.98
C ALA A 122 -5.79 -6.57 5.70
N TYR A 123 -6.31 -7.19 6.75
CA TYR A 123 -7.21 -8.33 6.63
C TYR A 123 -8.50 -8.09 7.38
N ALA A 124 -9.57 -8.65 6.85
CA ALA A 124 -10.88 -8.74 7.48
C ALA A 124 -11.66 -9.90 6.85
N ASP A 125 -12.92 -10.07 7.24
CA ASP A 125 -13.84 -10.94 6.54
C ASP A 125 -15.24 -10.30 6.52
N PRO A 126 -15.63 -9.58 5.46
CA PRO A 126 -16.99 -9.07 5.32
C PRO A 126 -17.99 -10.13 4.81
N GLY A 127 -17.55 -11.38 4.61
CA GLY A 127 -18.41 -12.50 4.20
C GLY A 127 -18.43 -12.80 2.70
N ALA A 128 -17.49 -12.26 1.92
CA ALA A 128 -17.47 -12.39 0.47
C ALA A 128 -16.30 -13.22 -0.09
N ALA A 129 -15.33 -13.62 0.74
CA ALA A 129 -14.25 -14.52 0.35
C ALA A 129 -14.72 -15.98 0.23
N GLU A 130 -13.97 -16.79 -0.53
CA GLU A 130 -14.20 -18.24 -0.66
C GLU A 130 -14.11 -18.97 0.69
N SER A 131 -13.25 -18.49 1.58
CA SER A 131 -13.01 -19.07 2.90
C SER A 131 -13.85 -18.46 4.00
N SER A 132 -14.80 -17.56 3.67
CA SER A 132 -15.69 -16.93 4.65
C SER A 132 -16.51 -17.98 5.40
N ALA A 133 -16.62 -17.83 6.71
CA ALA A 133 -17.38 -18.72 7.57
C ALA A 133 -18.06 -17.94 8.70
N PRO A 134 -19.14 -18.48 9.32
CA PRO A 134 -19.82 -17.80 10.43
C PRO A 134 -18.91 -17.41 11.62
N GLY A 135 -17.79 -18.10 11.80
CA GLY A 135 -16.80 -17.78 12.85
C GLY A 135 -15.86 -16.62 12.51
N THR A 136 -15.75 -16.23 11.24
CA THR A 136 -14.83 -15.19 10.76
C THR A 136 -15.58 -13.95 10.26
N THR A 137 -16.76 -14.14 9.67
CA THR A 137 -17.52 -13.07 9.02
C THR A 137 -17.90 -11.98 10.01
N ASN A 138 -17.42 -10.77 9.75
CA ASN A 138 -17.53 -9.57 10.57
C ASN A 138 -16.94 -9.72 11.97
N ARG A 139 -16.06 -10.72 12.19
CA ARG A 139 -15.46 -11.08 13.49
C ARG A 139 -13.95 -10.93 13.54
N ILE A 140 -13.28 -10.90 12.40
CA ILE A 140 -11.82 -10.75 12.33
C ILE A 140 -11.47 -9.47 11.60
N SER A 141 -10.47 -8.75 12.10
CA SER A 141 -9.88 -7.63 11.38
C SER A 141 -8.53 -7.24 11.97
N GLY A 142 -7.57 -6.87 11.13
CA GLY A 142 -6.23 -6.55 11.60
C GLY A 142 -5.20 -6.29 10.51
N ILE A 143 -3.94 -6.29 10.91
CA ILE A 143 -2.78 -6.18 10.02
C ILE A 143 -1.94 -7.45 10.08
N GLY A 144 -1.74 -8.09 8.94
CA GLY A 144 -0.75 -9.14 8.76
C GLY A 144 0.59 -8.54 8.35
N VAL A 145 1.68 -9.08 8.88
CA VAL A 145 3.06 -8.68 8.61
C VAL A 145 3.84 -9.92 8.20
N PHE A 146 4.46 -9.88 7.02
CA PHE A 146 5.13 -11.02 6.40
C PHE A 146 6.52 -10.63 5.91
N ASP A 147 7.43 -11.60 5.87
CA ASP A 147 8.75 -11.43 5.27
C ASP A 147 8.60 -11.09 3.79
N LEU A 148 9.19 -9.98 3.34
CA LEU A 148 9.01 -9.51 1.97
C LEU A 148 9.56 -10.50 0.95
N ARG A 149 10.61 -11.27 1.29
CA ARG A 149 11.29 -12.18 0.37
C ARG A 149 10.54 -13.51 0.25
N THR A 150 10.09 -14.07 1.36
CA THR A 150 9.50 -15.42 1.40
C THR A 150 7.98 -15.42 1.51
N GLY A 151 7.38 -14.36 2.01
CA GLY A 151 5.96 -14.31 2.35
C GLY A 151 5.60 -15.06 3.64
N GLU A 152 6.60 -15.48 4.42
CA GLU A 152 6.39 -16.16 5.70
C GLU A 152 5.84 -15.19 6.76
N PRO A 153 4.91 -15.64 7.62
CA PRO A 153 4.32 -14.78 8.64
C PRO A 153 5.37 -14.35 9.68
N ILE A 154 5.50 -13.03 9.85
CA ILE A 154 6.24 -12.43 10.97
C ILE A 154 5.26 -12.21 12.14
N ARG A 155 4.08 -11.66 11.86
CA ARG A 155 3.08 -11.32 12.87
C ARG A 155 1.69 -11.15 12.26
N LEU A 156 0.67 -11.55 13.00
CA LEU A 156 -0.70 -11.06 12.78
C LEU A 156 -1.10 -10.22 13.99
N VAL A 157 -1.58 -9.00 13.73
CA VAL A 157 -2.05 -8.05 14.73
C VAL A 157 -3.56 -7.96 14.63
N ASP A 158 -4.26 -8.55 15.59
CA ASP A 158 -5.71 -8.41 15.73
C ASP A 158 -6.07 -7.03 16.27
N LEU A 159 -6.96 -6.32 15.59
CA LEU A 159 -7.41 -4.98 15.97
C LEU A 159 -8.81 -4.97 16.58
N THR A 160 -9.53 -6.11 16.58
CA THR A 160 -10.91 -6.19 17.07
C THR A 160 -11.03 -5.86 18.56
N HIS A 161 -9.98 -6.15 19.35
CA HIS A 161 -9.93 -5.84 20.78
C HIS A 161 -9.97 -4.34 21.10
N LEU A 162 -9.67 -3.45 20.14
CA LEU A 162 -9.72 -2.00 20.35
C LEU A 162 -11.16 -1.49 20.46
N ASN A 163 -12.12 -2.23 19.91
CA ASN A 163 -13.55 -1.89 19.93
C ASN A 163 -14.41 -3.12 20.26
N PRO A 164 -14.33 -3.64 21.51
CA PRO A 164 -15.00 -4.87 21.87
C PRO A 164 -16.53 -4.76 21.78
N GLY A 165 -17.16 -5.82 21.30
CA GLY A 165 -18.63 -5.93 21.22
C GLY A 165 -19.27 -5.33 19.96
N ARG A 166 -18.47 -4.83 19.00
CA ARG A 166 -18.99 -4.43 17.69
C ARG A 166 -19.47 -5.65 16.90
N SER A 167 -20.47 -5.40 16.06
CA SER A 167 -21.05 -6.39 15.13
C SER A 167 -20.31 -6.46 13.80
N ASN A 168 -19.44 -5.51 13.49
CA ASN A 168 -18.71 -5.42 12.24
C ASN A 168 -17.30 -4.86 12.46
N TYR A 169 -16.29 -5.68 12.16
CA TYR A 169 -14.89 -5.28 12.16
C TYR A 169 -14.36 -5.32 10.74
N PHE A 170 -13.88 -4.18 10.25
CA PHE A 170 -13.30 -4.08 8.92
C PHE A 170 -12.35 -2.89 8.87
N VAL A 171 -11.05 -3.16 8.95
CA VAL A 171 -10.00 -2.24 8.50
C VAL A 171 -9.73 -2.47 7.02
N ASN A 172 -9.75 -1.40 6.22
CA ASN A 172 -9.53 -1.48 4.77
C ASN A 172 -8.09 -1.08 4.43
N ASP A 173 -7.72 0.16 4.74
CA ASP A 173 -6.43 0.73 4.33
C ASP A 173 -5.57 1.17 5.53
N PHE A 174 -4.28 1.34 5.28
CA PHE A 174 -3.33 1.83 6.27
C PHE A 174 -2.13 2.53 5.62
N ALA A 175 -1.57 3.48 6.37
CA ALA A 175 -0.34 4.17 6.01
C ALA A 175 0.81 3.68 6.90
N VAL A 176 2.00 3.48 6.31
CA VAL A 176 3.22 3.13 7.06
C VAL A 176 4.15 4.33 7.13
N ALA A 177 4.52 4.73 8.34
CA ALA A 177 5.52 5.78 8.57
C ALA A 177 6.96 5.25 8.39
N PRO A 178 7.96 6.15 8.22
CA PRO A 178 9.35 5.74 8.06
C PRO A 178 9.94 4.92 9.21
N ASP A 179 9.38 5.03 10.43
CA ASP A 179 9.78 4.22 11.58
C ASP A 179 9.13 2.82 11.61
N GLY A 180 8.33 2.50 10.59
CA GLY A 180 7.62 1.24 10.45
C GLY A 180 6.30 1.17 11.23
N THR A 181 5.83 2.25 11.84
CA THR A 181 4.51 2.31 12.46
C THR A 181 3.43 2.34 11.39
N ALA A 182 2.42 1.48 11.49
CA ALA A 182 1.22 1.52 10.66
C ALA A 182 0.09 2.32 11.33
N TYR A 183 -0.62 3.12 10.54
CA TYR A 183 -1.80 3.87 10.93
C TYR A 183 -2.98 3.41 10.10
N VAL A 184 -3.99 2.85 10.74
CA VAL A 184 -5.00 1.99 10.12
C VAL A 184 -6.36 2.67 10.20
N ALA A 185 -7.05 2.79 9.07
CA ALA A 185 -8.41 3.29 9.02
C ALA A 185 -9.41 2.15 9.24
N ASP A 186 -10.33 2.32 10.18
CA ASP A 186 -11.47 1.42 10.37
C ASP A 186 -12.67 1.93 9.57
N VAL A 187 -13.25 1.07 8.76
CA VAL A 187 -14.33 1.41 7.83
C VAL A 187 -15.62 1.76 8.56
N PHE A 188 -15.85 1.11 9.71
CA PHE A 188 -17.10 1.23 10.43
C PHE A 188 -16.94 1.79 11.85
N ALA A 189 -15.71 1.96 12.35
CA ALA A 189 -15.43 2.74 13.54
C ALA A 189 -14.90 4.12 13.14
N PRO A 190 -15.36 5.21 13.78
CA PRO A 190 -14.87 6.56 13.50
C PRO A 190 -13.48 6.81 14.11
N GLU A 191 -12.51 5.95 13.81
CA GLU A 191 -11.23 5.81 14.49
C GLU A 191 -10.08 5.51 13.52
N ILE A 192 -8.91 6.04 13.87
CA ILE A 192 -7.63 5.62 13.28
C ILE A 192 -6.84 4.89 14.36
N TYR A 193 -6.42 3.68 14.07
CA TYR A 193 -5.55 2.90 14.96
C TYR A 193 -4.09 3.15 14.67
N LYS A 194 -3.24 2.94 15.67
CA LYS A 194 -1.79 2.93 15.57
C LYS A 194 -1.26 1.55 15.92
N VAL A 195 -0.44 1.00 15.03
CA VAL A 195 0.23 -0.30 15.20
C VAL A 195 1.73 -0.08 15.09
N THR A 196 2.42 -0.22 16.21
CA THR A 196 3.89 -0.12 16.28
C THR A 196 4.57 -1.33 15.63
N PRO A 197 5.85 -1.23 15.22
CA PRO A 197 6.57 -2.36 14.61
C PRO A 197 6.63 -3.63 15.48
N ASP A 198 6.60 -3.49 16.80
CA ASP A 198 6.55 -4.60 17.75
C ASP A 198 5.13 -5.18 17.95
N GLY A 199 4.13 -4.60 17.30
CA GLY A 199 2.75 -5.08 17.28
C GLY A 199 1.86 -4.52 18.39
N ARG A 200 2.31 -3.51 19.15
CA ARG A 200 1.43 -2.83 20.11
C ARG A 200 0.43 -1.93 19.38
N THR A 201 -0.80 -1.98 19.85
CA THR A 201 -1.98 -1.34 19.27
C THR A 201 -2.54 -0.27 20.19
N SER A 202 -3.10 0.79 19.61
CA SER A 202 -3.82 1.84 20.34
C SER A 202 -4.71 2.62 19.38
N VAL A 203 -5.74 3.28 19.89
CA VAL A 203 -6.49 4.30 19.13
C VAL A 203 -5.64 5.58 19.07
N LEU A 204 -5.28 6.03 17.86
CA LEU A 204 -4.60 7.31 17.66
C LEU A 204 -5.60 8.47 17.74
N ALA A 205 -6.68 8.38 16.98
CA ALA A 205 -7.65 9.45 16.81
C ALA A 205 -9.06 8.86 16.76
N ARG A 206 -10.02 9.60 17.31
CA ARG A 206 -11.45 9.34 17.22
C ARG A 206 -12.15 10.67 16.95
N ASP A 207 -12.95 10.75 15.90
CA ASP A 207 -13.65 11.97 15.50
C ASP A 207 -15.00 11.63 14.88
N ALA A 208 -16.07 12.34 15.24
CA ALA A 208 -17.40 12.05 14.71
C ALA A 208 -17.49 12.23 13.18
N GLY A 209 -16.67 13.10 12.58
CA GLY A 209 -16.58 13.28 11.13
C GLY A 209 -15.99 12.06 10.39
N PHE A 210 -15.40 11.12 11.10
CA PHE A 210 -14.92 9.85 10.52
C PHE A 210 -16.05 8.84 10.30
N ALA A 211 -17.21 9.03 10.93
CA ALA A 211 -18.35 8.14 10.74
C ALA A 211 -18.90 8.25 9.31
N GLY A 212 -19.39 7.13 8.79
CA GLY A 212 -20.13 7.12 7.54
C GLY A 212 -21.60 7.50 7.71
N GLU A 213 -22.26 7.79 6.59
CA GLU A 213 -23.69 8.14 6.54
C GLU A 213 -24.56 6.91 6.23
N ASP A 214 -25.70 6.76 6.92
CA ASP A 214 -26.71 5.73 6.63
C ASP A 214 -26.12 4.29 6.59
N ASP A 215 -25.31 3.95 7.59
CA ASP A 215 -24.57 2.68 7.71
C ASP A 215 -23.57 2.39 6.56
N ARG A 216 -23.32 3.36 5.66
CA ARG A 216 -22.26 3.28 4.65
C ARG A 216 -20.87 3.43 5.29
N PRO A 217 -19.81 3.00 4.60
CA PRO A 217 -18.42 3.24 4.97
C PRO A 217 -18.10 4.68 5.41
N GLY A 218 -17.35 4.79 6.50
CA GLY A 218 -16.75 6.02 7.01
C GLY A 218 -15.37 6.25 6.39
N LEU A 219 -14.32 6.24 7.21
CA LEU A 219 -12.94 6.29 6.71
C LEU A 219 -12.65 5.11 5.79
N ASN A 220 -11.91 5.37 4.72
CA ASN A 220 -11.47 4.33 3.80
C ASN A 220 -9.96 4.44 3.56
N GLY A 221 -9.53 5.15 2.52
CA GLY A 221 -8.10 5.35 2.26
C GLY A 221 -7.39 6.21 3.28
N VAL A 222 -6.13 5.88 3.54
CA VAL A 222 -5.23 6.66 4.41
C VAL A 222 -3.80 6.59 3.88
N VAL A 223 -3.11 7.74 3.84
CA VAL A 223 -1.74 7.83 3.33
C VAL A 223 -0.84 8.64 4.27
N TRP A 224 0.43 8.26 4.32
CA TRP A 224 1.47 8.99 5.02
C TRP A 224 1.99 10.11 4.11
N HIS A 225 1.87 11.36 4.55
CA HIS A 225 2.45 12.50 3.86
C HIS A 225 3.94 12.66 4.25
N PRO A 226 4.85 12.95 3.30
CA PRO A 226 6.28 13.14 3.58
C PRO A 226 6.61 14.14 4.70
N SER A 227 5.74 15.14 4.89
CA SER A 227 5.81 16.13 5.97
C SER A 227 5.45 15.60 7.37
N GLY A 228 5.12 14.31 7.53
CA GLY A 228 5.00 13.65 8.83
C GLY A 228 3.59 13.65 9.45
N TYR A 229 2.55 13.66 8.62
CA TYR A 229 1.15 13.51 9.05
C TYR A 229 0.40 12.55 8.14
N LEU A 230 -0.82 12.20 8.54
CA LEU A 230 -1.73 11.37 7.74
C LEU A 230 -2.71 12.25 6.97
N LEU A 231 -3.06 11.82 5.77
CA LEU A 231 -4.28 12.24 5.08
C LEU A 231 -5.21 11.03 4.99
N THR A 232 -6.49 11.21 5.28
CA THR A 232 -7.49 10.14 5.17
C THR A 232 -8.79 10.68 4.60
N VAL A 233 -9.45 9.86 3.78
CA VAL A 233 -10.71 10.21 3.12
C VAL A 233 -11.85 9.40 3.73
N ASN A 234 -13.00 10.04 3.86
CA ASN A 234 -14.25 9.39 4.22
C ASN A 234 -15.04 9.10 2.94
N ASP A 235 -15.37 7.84 2.70
CA ASP A 235 -16.04 7.36 1.48
C ASP A 235 -17.40 8.04 1.27
N SER A 236 -18.26 7.98 2.29
CA SER A 236 -19.66 8.38 2.16
C SER A 236 -19.88 9.88 2.12
N THR A 237 -19.10 10.66 2.88
CA THR A 237 -19.19 12.12 2.92
C THR A 237 -18.27 12.80 1.90
N GLY A 238 -17.23 12.09 1.42
CA GLY A 238 -16.19 12.66 0.56
C GLY A 238 -15.30 13.69 1.26
N SER A 239 -15.32 13.73 2.60
CA SER A 239 -14.47 14.63 3.39
C SER A 239 -13.04 14.11 3.45
N LEU A 240 -12.08 15.03 3.42
CA LEU A 240 -10.66 14.73 3.60
C LEU A 240 -10.19 15.31 4.93
N TYR A 241 -9.37 14.55 5.66
CA TYR A 241 -8.86 14.94 6.97
C TYR A 241 -7.35 14.83 7.02
N ARG A 242 -6.71 15.79 7.70
CA ARG A 242 -5.33 15.74 8.13
C ARG A 242 -5.29 15.28 9.58
N VAL A 243 -4.49 14.26 9.89
CA VAL A 243 -4.36 13.72 11.25
C VAL A 243 -2.91 13.72 11.70
N SER A 244 -2.67 14.26 12.89
CA SER A 244 -1.37 14.29 13.53
C SER A 244 -1.04 12.94 14.18
N PRO A 245 0.05 12.25 13.78
CA PRO A 245 0.45 10.99 14.40
C PRO A 245 1.05 11.15 15.81
N ARG A 246 1.31 12.39 16.25
CA ARG A 246 1.91 12.69 17.55
C ARG A 246 0.87 12.70 18.68
N ASP A 247 -0.28 13.30 18.42
CA ASP A 247 -1.30 13.61 19.42
C ASP A 247 -2.72 13.28 18.96
N GLY A 248 -2.89 12.73 17.76
CA GLY A 248 -4.20 12.36 17.21
C GLY A 248 -5.04 13.56 16.77
N GLN A 249 -4.49 14.78 16.70
CA GLN A 249 -5.26 15.95 16.30
C GLN A 249 -5.79 15.79 14.87
N VAL A 250 -7.11 15.91 14.73
CA VAL A 250 -7.82 15.86 13.44
C VAL A 250 -8.16 17.27 12.97
N ARG A 251 -7.98 17.52 11.67
CA ARG A 251 -8.44 18.74 11.00
C ARG A 251 -9.04 18.39 9.65
N SER A 252 -10.24 18.90 9.36
CA SER A 252 -10.80 18.81 8.01
C SER A 252 -9.99 19.63 7.04
N VAL A 253 -9.77 19.09 5.85
CA VAL A 253 -9.16 19.78 4.72
C VAL A 253 -10.27 20.46 3.93
N ARG A 254 -10.19 21.77 3.71
CA ARG A 254 -11.15 22.46 2.84
C ARG A 254 -10.95 22.04 1.38
N LEU A 255 -11.99 21.47 0.78
CA LEU A 255 -12.02 21.06 -0.63
C LEU A 255 -12.93 21.96 -1.46
N GLU A 256 -12.67 22.06 -2.76
CA GLU A 256 -13.57 22.71 -3.71
C GLU A 256 -14.89 21.96 -3.86
N ARG A 257 -14.82 20.62 -3.81
CA ARG A 257 -15.95 19.70 -3.89
C ARG A 257 -15.68 18.46 -3.03
N PRO A 258 -16.71 17.84 -2.44
CA PRO A 258 -16.56 16.55 -1.77
C PRO A 258 -16.08 15.45 -2.74
N LEU A 259 -15.29 14.52 -2.22
CA LEU A 259 -14.74 13.36 -2.93
C LEU A 259 -15.62 12.12 -2.69
N LEU A 260 -16.91 12.20 -3.01
CA LEU A 260 -17.87 11.11 -2.75
C LEU A 260 -17.42 9.79 -3.36
N GLY A 261 -17.47 8.71 -2.58
CA GLY A 261 -16.92 7.40 -2.93
C GLY A 261 -15.39 7.36 -2.89
N GLY A 262 -14.79 8.22 -2.06
CA GLY A 262 -13.33 8.29 -1.88
C GLY A 262 -12.80 7.03 -1.24
N ASP A 263 -11.88 6.39 -1.94
CA ASP A 263 -11.33 5.08 -1.61
C ASP A 263 -9.82 5.23 -1.39
N GLY A 264 -8.98 4.55 -2.14
CA GLY A 264 -7.53 4.59 -2.00
C GLY A 264 -6.87 5.95 -2.28
N LEU A 265 -5.81 6.22 -1.52
CA LEU A 265 -5.02 7.46 -1.56
C LEU A 265 -3.56 7.17 -1.91
N SER A 266 -2.95 8.01 -2.76
CA SER A 266 -1.50 7.96 -2.97
C SER A 266 -0.87 9.35 -3.10
N ILE A 267 0.36 9.49 -2.62
CA ILE A 267 1.14 10.72 -2.71
C ILE A 267 2.05 10.68 -3.95
N HIS A 268 2.16 11.81 -4.63
CA HIS A 268 3.00 12.02 -5.82
C HIS A 268 3.95 13.20 -5.63
N GLY A 269 5.15 13.07 -6.21
CA GLY A 269 6.15 14.13 -6.26
C GLY A 269 6.37 14.78 -4.89
N ASP A 270 6.24 16.10 -4.85
CA ASP A 270 6.48 16.93 -3.67
C ASP A 270 5.32 16.98 -2.67
N GLY A 271 4.27 16.16 -2.84
CA GLY A 271 3.15 16.07 -1.90
C GLY A 271 1.75 16.15 -2.50
N ASP A 272 1.59 16.06 -3.83
CA ASP A 272 0.26 16.01 -4.45
C ASP A 272 -0.45 14.70 -4.08
N LEU A 273 -1.76 14.77 -3.85
CA LEU A 273 -2.57 13.61 -3.47
C LEU A 273 -3.41 13.17 -4.66
N ALA A 274 -3.22 11.94 -5.14
CA ALA A 274 -4.22 11.27 -5.96
C ALA A 274 -5.24 10.59 -5.05
N VAL A 275 -6.51 10.86 -5.34
CA VAL A 275 -7.68 10.25 -4.70
C VAL A 275 -8.39 9.43 -5.76
N VAL A 276 -8.50 8.12 -5.54
CA VAL A 276 -9.36 7.26 -6.33
C VAL A 276 -10.78 7.36 -5.76
N THR A 277 -11.76 7.56 -6.64
CA THR A 277 -13.18 7.50 -6.27
C THR A 277 -13.89 6.45 -7.10
N ASN A 278 -14.93 5.85 -6.54
CA ASN A 278 -15.82 4.91 -7.23
C ASN A 278 -17.29 5.08 -6.78
N THR A 279 -18.15 4.14 -7.19
CA THR A 279 -19.59 4.15 -6.87
C THR A 279 -20.05 2.93 -6.08
N MET A 280 -19.11 2.10 -5.58
CA MET A 280 -19.43 0.79 -4.98
C MET A 280 -20.21 0.94 -3.68
N ALA A 281 -19.65 1.67 -2.72
CA ALA A 281 -20.26 1.92 -1.41
C ALA A 281 -21.14 3.18 -1.40
N THR A 282 -20.82 4.16 -2.25
CA THR A 282 -21.52 5.44 -2.33
C THR A 282 -22.02 5.67 -3.77
N PRO A 283 -23.31 5.37 -4.06
CA PRO A 283 -23.87 5.49 -5.43
C PRO A 283 -23.85 6.91 -6.02
N LYS A 284 -23.75 7.93 -5.16
CA LYS A 284 -23.59 9.34 -5.57
C LYS A 284 -22.15 9.71 -5.93
N GLY A 285 -21.21 8.79 -5.77
CA GLY A 285 -19.81 8.93 -6.14
C GLY A 285 -19.60 8.92 -7.65
N ARG A 286 -18.36 8.75 -8.07
CA ARG A 286 -17.99 8.62 -9.49
C ARG A 286 -16.72 7.81 -9.64
N GLU A 287 -16.60 7.03 -10.70
CA GLU A 287 -15.34 6.40 -11.07
C GLU A 287 -14.38 7.45 -11.62
N ALA A 288 -13.38 7.83 -10.83
CA ALA A 288 -12.43 8.88 -11.20
C ALA A 288 -11.11 8.77 -10.44
N VAL A 289 -10.11 9.49 -10.95
CA VAL A 289 -8.91 9.85 -10.19
C VAL A 289 -8.83 11.36 -10.13
N THR A 290 -8.80 11.92 -8.92
CA THR A 290 -8.69 13.36 -8.68
C THR A 290 -7.35 13.66 -8.03
N VAL A 291 -6.53 14.51 -8.66
CA VAL A 291 -5.25 14.98 -8.12
C VAL A 291 -5.46 16.32 -7.44
N LEU A 292 -5.07 16.38 -6.17
CA LEU A 292 -5.19 17.55 -5.30
C LEU A 292 -3.82 18.08 -4.92
N HIS A 293 -3.72 19.40 -4.83
CA HIS A 293 -2.53 20.10 -4.36
C HIS A 293 -2.87 21.02 -3.19
N SER A 294 -1.93 21.19 -2.26
CA SER A 294 -2.05 22.14 -1.16
C SER A 294 -0.81 23.02 -1.02
N THR A 295 -1.04 24.33 -0.93
CA THR A 295 -0.02 25.33 -0.57
C THR A 295 -0.13 25.78 0.89
N SER A 296 -0.97 25.11 1.70
CA SER A 296 -1.37 25.59 3.04
C SER A 296 -1.28 24.50 4.13
N ASP A 297 -0.27 23.61 4.05
CA ASP A 297 -0.12 22.46 4.95
C ASP A 297 -1.43 21.67 5.10
N TRP A 298 -2.14 21.50 3.99
CA TRP A 298 -3.43 20.80 3.92
C TRP A 298 -4.51 21.37 4.83
N CYS A 299 -4.47 22.67 5.17
CA CYS A 299 -5.66 23.37 5.67
C CYS A 299 -6.76 23.46 4.58
N GLY A 300 -6.34 23.53 3.32
CA GLY A 300 -7.20 23.34 2.16
C GLY A 300 -6.41 22.80 0.97
N ALA A 301 -7.12 22.25 -0.01
CA ALA A 301 -6.56 21.74 -1.24
C ALA A 301 -7.40 22.15 -2.45
N THR A 302 -6.74 22.33 -3.58
CA THR A 302 -7.34 22.67 -4.88
C THR A 302 -7.21 21.51 -5.85
N THR A 303 -8.16 21.36 -6.75
CA THR A 303 -8.11 20.32 -7.78
C THR A 303 -7.10 20.72 -8.86
N VAL A 304 -6.04 19.93 -9.01
CA VAL A 304 -5.09 20.08 -10.13
C VAL A 304 -5.69 19.46 -11.39
N ARG A 305 -6.25 18.25 -11.24
CA ARG A 305 -6.81 17.49 -12.35
C ARG A 305 -7.82 16.47 -11.88
N THR A 306 -8.76 16.14 -12.76
CA THR A 306 -9.64 14.98 -12.60
C THR A 306 -9.67 14.21 -13.91
N VAL A 307 -9.48 12.89 -13.84
CA VAL A 307 -9.73 11.97 -14.94
C VAL A 307 -11.05 11.25 -14.65
N ALA A 308 -12.09 11.59 -15.40
CA ALA A 308 -13.44 11.03 -15.28
C ALA A 308 -14.17 11.05 -16.64
N PRO A 309 -14.94 9.99 -16.99
CA PRO A 309 -15.02 8.72 -16.28
C PRO A 309 -13.67 7.99 -16.31
N TRP A 310 -13.36 7.23 -15.25
CA TRP A 310 -12.24 6.28 -15.31
C TRP A 310 -12.60 5.14 -16.27
N ALA A 311 -11.63 4.71 -17.08
CA ALA A 311 -11.91 3.79 -18.18
C ALA A 311 -12.11 2.32 -17.75
N SER A 312 -11.64 1.96 -16.56
CA SER A 312 -11.84 0.64 -15.97
C SER A 312 -12.86 0.76 -14.84
N SER A 313 -13.83 -0.15 -14.77
CA SER A 313 -14.86 -0.13 -13.72
C SER A 313 -14.28 -0.43 -12.34
N GLU A 314 -14.93 0.06 -11.30
CA GLU A 314 -14.63 -0.22 -9.90
C GLU A 314 -13.13 -0.02 -9.53
N PRO A 315 -12.52 1.17 -9.81
CA PRO A 315 -11.18 1.45 -9.35
C PRO A 315 -11.17 1.61 -7.82
N THR A 316 -10.20 1.00 -7.15
CA THR A 316 -10.15 0.96 -5.66
C THR A 316 -9.01 1.80 -5.12
N THR A 317 -7.79 1.62 -5.62
CA THR A 317 -6.62 2.37 -5.12
C THR A 317 -5.58 2.61 -6.21
N SER A 318 -4.56 3.41 -5.86
CA SER A 318 -3.46 3.75 -6.75
C SER A 318 -2.11 3.62 -6.06
N VAL A 319 -1.06 3.37 -6.85
CA VAL A 319 0.31 3.29 -6.37
C VAL A 319 1.26 4.06 -7.29
N GLY A 320 2.18 4.82 -6.70
CA GLY A 320 3.31 5.42 -7.41
C GLY A 320 4.40 4.39 -7.70
N THR A 321 4.89 4.36 -8.94
CA THR A 321 6.02 3.52 -9.37
C THR A 321 7.09 4.39 -10.04
N PRO A 322 8.30 3.86 -10.31
CA PRO A 322 9.28 4.53 -11.17
C PRO A 322 8.75 4.83 -12.58
N TYR A 323 7.68 4.16 -13.01
CA TYR A 323 7.03 4.34 -14.31
C TYR A 323 5.77 5.20 -14.22
N GLY A 324 5.48 5.83 -13.08
CA GLY A 324 4.28 6.65 -12.85
C GLY A 324 3.23 5.95 -12.01
N THR A 325 2.06 6.58 -11.90
CA THR A 325 0.99 6.11 -11.01
C THR A 325 0.11 5.11 -11.73
N TYR A 326 -0.16 3.96 -11.10
CA TYR A 326 -1.09 2.94 -11.59
C TYR A 326 -2.27 2.81 -10.64
N VAL A 327 -3.46 2.67 -11.21
CA VAL A 327 -4.72 2.46 -10.50
C VAL A 327 -5.18 1.03 -10.77
N ILE A 328 -5.61 0.33 -9.73
CA ILE A 328 -6.12 -1.03 -9.83
C ILE A 328 -7.65 -1.05 -9.91
N SER A 329 -8.17 -1.92 -10.78
CA SER A 329 -9.59 -2.23 -10.94
C SER A 329 -9.75 -3.75 -10.95
N GLY A 330 -10.31 -4.30 -9.87
CA GLY A 330 -10.36 -5.74 -9.64
C GLY A 330 -11.76 -6.37 -9.51
N GLY A 331 -12.83 -5.57 -9.59
CA GLY A 331 -14.21 -6.09 -9.50
C GLY A 331 -14.71 -6.36 -8.07
N VAL A 332 -14.26 -5.57 -7.10
CA VAL A 332 -14.58 -5.74 -5.67
C VAL A 332 -16.07 -5.50 -5.37
N GLY A 333 -16.69 -4.52 -6.02
CA GLY A 333 -18.12 -4.23 -5.88
C GLY A 333 -18.98 -5.35 -6.48
N THR A 334 -18.52 -5.92 -7.60
CA THR A 334 -19.13 -7.13 -8.18
C THR A 334 -19.06 -8.30 -7.19
N LEU A 335 -17.94 -8.50 -6.50
CA LEU A 335 -17.82 -9.53 -5.45
C LEU A 335 -18.80 -9.29 -4.29
N PHE A 336 -18.86 -8.07 -3.76
CA PHE A 336 -19.72 -7.75 -2.61
C PHE A 336 -21.21 -7.78 -2.92
N SER A 337 -21.60 -7.61 -4.18
CA SER A 337 -23.00 -7.76 -4.62
C SER A 337 -23.38 -9.21 -4.93
N GLY A 338 -22.47 -10.18 -4.74
CA GLY A 338 -22.70 -11.59 -5.03
C GLY A 338 -22.59 -11.96 -6.52
N GLY A 339 -21.99 -11.08 -7.32
CA GLY A 339 -21.68 -11.34 -8.73
C GLY A 339 -20.56 -12.35 -8.89
N ALA A 340 -20.44 -12.90 -10.10
CA ALA A 340 -19.33 -13.79 -10.44
C ALA A 340 -18.02 -12.98 -10.48
N PRO A 341 -16.93 -13.46 -9.84
CA PRO A 341 -15.63 -12.82 -9.95
C PRO A 341 -15.11 -12.87 -11.40
N ALA A 342 -14.27 -11.90 -11.75
CA ALA A 342 -13.61 -11.87 -13.05
C ALA A 342 -12.32 -12.71 -13.04
N ASP A 343 -11.97 -13.25 -14.21
CA ASP A 343 -10.70 -13.95 -14.41
C ASP A 343 -9.51 -13.00 -14.62
N THR A 344 -9.79 -11.71 -14.80
CA THR A 344 -8.80 -10.68 -15.06
C THR A 344 -9.00 -9.46 -14.16
N PHE A 345 -7.94 -8.71 -13.95
CA PHE A 345 -7.99 -7.37 -13.37
C PHE A 345 -7.08 -6.42 -14.17
N THR A 346 -7.31 -5.12 -14.05
CA THR A 346 -6.56 -4.11 -14.79
C THR A 346 -5.73 -3.24 -13.84
N LEU A 347 -4.47 -3.01 -14.21
CA LEU A 347 -3.65 -1.90 -13.72
C LEU A 347 -3.54 -0.86 -14.84
N ARG A 348 -4.11 0.32 -14.61
CA ARG A 348 -4.12 1.40 -15.60
C ARG A 348 -3.32 2.59 -15.10
N ARG A 349 -2.41 3.07 -15.93
CA ARG A 349 -1.58 4.23 -15.63
C ARG A 349 -2.42 5.51 -15.66
N LEU A 350 -2.24 6.36 -14.65
CA LEU A 350 -2.69 7.74 -14.69
C LEU A 350 -1.74 8.53 -15.60
N LEU A 351 -2.14 8.71 -16.85
CA LEU A 351 -1.42 9.53 -17.82
C LEU A 351 -1.35 10.98 -17.35
N PRO A 352 -0.31 11.77 -17.67
CA PRO A 352 -0.15 13.16 -17.25
C PRO A 352 -1.25 14.11 -17.73
#